data_AF-A0AAN8M6S9-F1
#
_entry.id   AF-A0AAN8M6S9-F1
#
_cell.length_a   1.000
_cell.length_b   1.000
_cell.length_c   1.000
_cell.angle_alpha   90.00
_cell.angle_beta   90.00
_cell.angle_gamma   90.00
#
_symmetry.space_group_name_H-M   'P 1'
#
loop_
_entity.id
_entity.type
_entity.pdbx_description
1 polymer ?
#
loop_
_entity_poly.entity_id
_entity_poly.type
_entity_poly.pdbx_seq_one_letter_code
_entity_poly.pdbx_strand_id
1 'polypeptide(L)'
;MDFFTFFLLIFGEVNLSVLLLHGIRFSSENWLNIGTLETLAKAGCRAVAIDLPSFGQSKSAVAPSAVGELAPGEFLKQTPSLIVYGDQDAQLGEVSLNNLRSLANHKVVLMKGAGHPCYLDDPATSHTALTDFLSTL
;
A
#
# COMPACT_ATOMS: atom_id res chain seq x y z
N MET A 1 -30.97 -21.11 35.01
CA MET A 1 -29.51 -21.11 34.87
C MET A 1 -29.23 -21.64 33.48
N ASP A 2 -29.14 -20.75 32.50
CA ASP A 2 -28.79 -21.13 31.13
C ASP A 2 -27.37 -20.66 30.86
N PHE A 3 -26.51 -21.63 30.55
CA PHE A 3 -25.08 -21.44 30.39
C PHE A 3 -24.79 -20.65 29.11
N PHE A 4 -24.20 -19.46 29.26
CA PHE A 4 -23.56 -18.72 28.20
C PHE A 4 -22.40 -19.55 27.63
N THR A 5 -22.38 -19.77 26.32
CA THR A 5 -21.15 -20.17 25.61
C THR A 5 -20.62 -18.94 24.89
N PHE A 6 -19.72 -18.20 25.54
CA PHE A 6 -18.84 -17.22 24.89
C PHE A 6 -17.56 -17.95 24.49
N PHE A 7 -17.29 -18.09 23.20
CA PHE A 7 -15.93 -18.37 22.72
C PHE A 7 -15.29 -17.04 22.32
N LEU A 8 -14.43 -16.51 23.18
CA LEU A 8 -13.51 -15.43 22.81
C LEU A 8 -12.20 -16.08 22.38
N LEU A 9 -12.01 -16.26 21.07
CA LEU A 9 -10.70 -16.54 20.50
C LEU A 9 -9.99 -15.19 20.32
N ILE A 10 -9.12 -14.83 21.27
CA ILE A 10 -8.16 -13.75 21.03
C ILE A 10 -7.00 -14.36 20.23
N PHE A 11 -6.99 -14.14 18.92
CA PHE A 11 -5.74 -14.21 18.18
C PHE A 11 -4.91 -12.99 18.59
N GLY A 12 -3.66 -13.22 18.99
CA GLY A 12 -2.72 -12.14 19.27
C GLY A 12 -2.56 -11.30 18.01
N GLU A 13 -3.12 -10.09 18.03
CA GLU A 13 -3.08 -9.21 16.85
C GLU A 13 -1.64 -8.84 16.56
N VAL A 14 -1.19 -9.18 15.34
CA VAL A 14 -0.03 -8.54 14.76
C VAL A 14 -0.44 -7.08 14.55
N ASN A 15 -0.09 -6.19 15.48
CA ASN A 15 -0.51 -4.79 15.45
C ASN A 15 0.33 -4.00 14.43
N LEU A 16 0.46 -4.55 13.22
CA LEU A 16 1.23 -3.97 12.13
C LEU A 16 0.46 -2.75 11.63
N SER A 17 1.08 -1.58 11.79
CA SER A 17 0.52 -0.33 11.29
C SER A 17 0.94 -0.13 9.84
N VAL A 18 -0.03 0.02 8.96
CA VAL A 18 0.18 0.20 7.51
C VAL A 18 -0.22 1.62 7.14
N LEU A 19 0.75 2.40 6.65
CA LEU A 19 0.51 3.73 6.10
C LEU A 19 0.39 3.63 4.57
N LEU A 20 -0.74 4.04 4.01
CA LEU A 20 -0.99 4.07 2.57
C LEU A 20 -0.78 5.49 2.04
N LEU A 21 0.10 5.62 1.05
CA LEU A 21 0.39 6.87 0.36
C LEU A 21 -0.12 6.78 -1.09
N HIS A 22 -0.87 7.78 -1.54
CA HIS A 22 -1.39 7.82 -2.89
C HIS A 22 -0.38 8.46 -3.87
N GLY A 23 -0.53 8.19 -5.17
CA GLY A 23 0.20 8.88 -6.23
C GLY A 23 -0.34 10.27 -6.53
N ILE A 24 0.40 11.07 -7.30
CA ILE A 24 0.09 12.48 -7.64
C ILE A 24 -1.29 12.69 -8.32
N ARG A 25 -1.85 11.66 -8.97
CA ARG A 25 -3.15 11.72 -9.65
C ARG A 25 -4.33 11.24 -8.79
N PHE A 26 -4.08 10.86 -7.54
CA PHE A 26 -5.03 10.15 -6.68
C PHE A 26 -5.13 10.80 -5.30
N SER A 27 -6.00 10.25 -4.45
CA SER A 27 -6.15 10.62 -3.04
C SER A 27 -6.27 9.35 -2.18
N SER A 28 -6.30 9.53 -0.86
CA SER A 28 -6.59 8.47 0.12
C SER A 28 -7.95 7.80 -0.11
N GLU A 29 -8.91 8.52 -0.69
CA GLU A 29 -10.26 8.03 -1.01
C GLU A 29 -10.21 6.84 -1.98
N ASN A 30 -9.23 6.79 -2.88
CA ASN A 30 -9.05 5.65 -3.77
C ASN A 30 -8.87 4.33 -3.01
N TRP A 31 -8.10 4.34 -1.92
CA TRP A 31 -7.87 3.14 -1.10
C TRP A 31 -9.13 2.69 -0.36
N LEU A 32 -9.95 3.64 0.07
CA LEU A 32 -11.25 3.38 0.68
C LEU A 32 -12.21 2.76 -0.35
N ASN A 33 -12.33 3.38 -1.52
CA ASN A 33 -13.28 2.99 -2.56
C ASN A 33 -13.04 1.58 -3.13
N ILE A 34 -11.77 1.16 -3.22
CA ILE A 34 -11.43 -0.18 -3.68
C ILE A 34 -11.39 -1.22 -2.54
N GLY A 35 -11.72 -0.84 -1.31
CA GLY A 35 -11.79 -1.77 -0.16
C GLY A 35 -10.44 -2.13 0.48
N THR A 36 -9.36 -1.42 0.18
CA THR A 36 -8.01 -1.75 0.69
C THR A 36 -7.94 -1.67 2.22
N LEU A 37 -8.58 -0.65 2.80
CA LEU A 37 -8.60 -0.47 4.26
C LEU A 37 -9.34 -1.61 4.96
N GLU A 38 -10.45 -2.08 4.38
CA GLU A 38 -11.21 -3.21 4.89
C GLU A 38 -10.41 -4.52 4.81
N THR A 39 -9.76 -4.77 3.66
CA THR A 39 -8.88 -5.94 3.48
C THR A 39 -7.77 -5.97 4.52
N LEU A 40 -7.09 -4.84 4.75
CA LEU A 40 -6.01 -4.76 5.74
C LEU A 40 -6.53 -4.96 7.17
N ALA A 41 -7.69 -4.39 7.51
CA ALA A 41 -8.32 -4.62 8.81
C ALA A 41 -8.67 -6.10 9.03
N LYS A 42 -9.20 -6.79 8.00
CA LYS A 42 -9.47 -8.24 8.04
C LYS A 42 -8.20 -9.08 8.18
N ALA A 43 -7.07 -8.58 7.68
CA ALA A 43 -5.75 -9.19 7.88
C ALA A 43 -5.12 -8.85 9.24
N GLY A 44 -5.85 -8.17 10.14
CA GLY A 44 -5.37 -7.79 11.48
C GLY A 44 -4.46 -6.56 11.50
N CYS A 45 -4.32 -5.84 10.38
CA CYS A 45 -3.46 -4.65 10.30
C CYS A 45 -4.24 -3.38 10.65
N ARG A 46 -3.55 -2.44 11.31
CA ARG A 46 -4.06 -1.07 11.49
C ARG A 46 -3.67 -0.21 10.30
N ALA A 47 -4.56 -0.07 9.33
CA ALA A 47 -4.32 0.73 8.13
C ALA A 47 -4.74 2.19 8.30
N VAL A 48 -3.92 3.12 7.82
CA VAL A 48 -4.23 4.55 7.70
C VAL A 48 -3.87 5.00 6.29
N ALA A 49 -4.84 5.57 5.57
CA ALA A 49 -4.60 6.26 4.30
C ALA A 49 -4.64 7.76 4.54
N ILE A 50 -3.65 8.49 4.03
CA ILE A 50 -3.56 9.95 4.18
C ILE A 50 -3.52 10.64 2.83
N ASP A 51 -4.05 11.86 2.78
CA ASP A 51 -3.84 12.75 1.65
C ASP A 51 -2.53 13.52 1.83
N LEU A 52 -1.63 13.38 0.86
CA LEU A 52 -0.38 14.14 0.81
C LEU A 52 -0.67 15.64 0.64
N PRO A 53 0.25 16.53 1.07
CA PRO A 53 0.04 17.96 0.96
C PRO A 53 -0.31 18.40 -0.46
N SER A 54 -1.25 19.34 -0.60
CA SER A 54 -1.84 19.80 -1.87
C SER A 54 -2.81 18.84 -2.57
N PHE A 55 -3.08 17.66 -2.02
CA PHE A 55 -4.02 16.67 -2.59
C PHE A 55 -5.23 16.40 -1.68
N GLY A 56 -6.30 15.82 -2.24
CA GLY A 56 -7.47 15.36 -1.50
C GLY A 56 -8.06 16.38 -0.52
N GLN A 57 -8.17 16.00 0.75
CA GLN A 57 -8.58 16.82 1.88
C GLN A 57 -7.43 17.67 2.46
N SER A 58 -6.18 17.45 2.01
CA SER A 58 -4.97 18.17 2.43
C SER A 58 -4.55 19.29 1.47
N LYS A 59 -5.49 19.87 0.69
CA LYS A 59 -5.22 20.91 -0.32
C LYS A 59 -4.49 22.14 0.22
N SER A 60 -4.78 22.53 1.46
CA SER A 60 -4.17 23.71 2.09
C SER A 60 -2.82 23.43 2.77
N ALA A 61 -2.40 22.16 2.84
CA ALA A 61 -1.12 21.80 3.43
C ALA A 61 0.03 22.06 2.47
N VAL A 62 1.14 22.58 3.01
CA VAL A 62 2.35 22.91 2.25
C VAL A 62 3.33 21.75 2.33
N ALA A 63 3.81 21.28 1.18
CA ALA A 63 4.84 20.25 1.11
C ALA A 63 6.21 20.83 1.51
N PRO A 64 7.08 20.05 2.18
CA PRO A 64 8.42 20.49 2.54
C PRO A 64 9.37 20.63 1.34
N SER A 65 9.01 20.07 0.19
CA SER A 65 9.73 20.19 -1.09
C SER A 65 8.72 20.23 -2.24
N ALA A 66 9.15 20.68 -3.42
CA ALA A 66 8.28 20.64 -4.59
C ALA A 66 8.03 19.18 -5.02
N VAL A 67 6.89 18.94 -5.68
CA VAL A 67 6.58 17.63 -6.24
C VAL A 67 7.62 17.27 -7.30
N GLY A 68 8.23 16.09 -7.17
CA GLY A 68 9.27 15.61 -8.08
C GLY A 68 10.71 15.95 -7.65
N GLU A 69 10.89 16.69 -6.54
CA GLU A 69 12.21 16.86 -5.92
C GLU A 69 12.51 15.70 -4.97
N LEU A 70 13.77 15.26 -4.96
CA LEU A 70 14.22 14.17 -4.10
C LEU A 70 14.29 14.64 -2.65
N ALA A 71 13.57 13.95 -1.77
CA ALA A 71 13.86 13.95 -0.34
C ALA A 71 14.92 12.87 -0.03
N PRO A 72 15.73 13.00 1.03
CA PRO A 72 16.64 11.94 1.47
C PRO A 72 15.88 10.64 1.77
N GLY A 73 15.95 9.66 0.86
CA GLY A 73 15.25 8.37 0.97
C GLY A 73 16.08 7.24 1.58
N GLU A 74 17.28 7.54 2.08
CA GLU A 74 18.25 6.55 2.58
C GLU A 74 17.69 5.66 3.70
N PHE A 75 16.70 6.18 4.45
CA PHE A 75 16.02 5.43 5.51
C PHE A 75 15.22 4.21 4.99
N LEU A 76 14.86 4.18 3.70
CA LEU A 76 14.10 3.07 3.10
C LEU A 76 14.96 1.85 2.76
N LYS A 77 16.30 1.95 2.77
CA LYS A 77 17.20 0.87 2.34
C LYS A 77 17.05 -0.42 3.16
N GLN A 78 16.57 -0.32 4.40
CA GLN A 78 16.39 -1.45 5.31
C GLN A 78 14.93 -1.90 5.41
N THR A 79 13.99 -1.17 4.81
CA THR A 79 12.56 -1.45 4.92
C THR A 79 12.17 -2.59 3.96
N PRO A 80 11.55 -3.68 4.45
CA PRO A 80 10.94 -4.68 3.59
C PRO A 80 9.98 -4.01 2.61
N SER A 81 10.15 -4.27 1.32
CA SER A 81 9.43 -3.54 0.27
C SER A 81 8.68 -4.51 -0.64
N LEU A 82 7.43 -4.20 -0.95
CA LEU A 82 6.68 -4.86 -2.02
C LEU A 82 6.60 -3.90 -3.21
N ILE A 83 7.12 -4.33 -4.35
CA ILE A 83 7.03 -3.60 -5.63
C ILE A 83 5.94 -4.27 -6.45
N VAL A 84 4.86 -3.55 -6.74
CA VAL A 84 3.76 -4.03 -7.59
C VAL A 84 3.67 -3.15 -8.83
N TYR A 85 3.63 -3.75 -10.01
CA TYR A 85 3.46 -3.02 -11.27
C TYR A 85 2.70 -3.85 -12.31
N GLY A 86 2.05 -3.17 -13.25
CA GLY A 86 1.29 -3.80 -14.34
C GLY A 86 2.13 -4.02 -15.60
N ASP A 87 1.89 -5.11 -16.34
CA ASP A 87 2.63 -5.40 -17.58
C ASP A 87 2.19 -4.55 -18.79
N GLN A 88 1.10 -3.80 -18.67
CA GLN A 88 0.64 -2.82 -19.65
C GLN A 88 0.98 -1.38 -19.27
N ASP A 89 1.75 -1.16 -18.19
CA ASP A 89 2.25 0.16 -17.82
C ASP A 89 3.42 0.59 -18.73
N ALA A 90 3.07 1.15 -19.88
CA ALA A 90 4.01 1.75 -20.82
C ALA A 90 4.60 3.10 -20.34
N GLN A 91 4.17 3.64 -19.19
CA GLN A 91 4.67 4.92 -18.67
C GLN A 91 5.87 4.70 -17.75
N LEU A 92 5.68 3.95 -16.67
CA LEU A 92 6.63 3.94 -15.56
C LEU A 92 6.95 2.55 -15.00
N GLY A 93 6.28 1.48 -15.44
CA GLY A 93 6.39 0.15 -14.82
C GLY A 93 7.83 -0.37 -14.75
N GLU A 94 8.46 -0.61 -15.91
CA GLU A 94 9.83 -1.14 -15.97
C GLU A 94 10.88 -0.16 -15.42
N VAL A 95 10.69 1.15 -15.64
CA VAL A 95 11.60 2.19 -15.15
C VAL A 95 11.60 2.22 -13.63
N SER A 96 10.41 2.19 -13.01
CA SER A 96 10.25 2.16 -11.56
C SER A 96 10.82 0.89 -10.96
N LEU A 97 10.59 -0.27 -11.59
CA LEU A 97 11.20 -1.53 -11.16
C LEU A 97 12.73 -1.46 -11.20
N ASN A 98 13.32 -0.95 -12.28
CA ASN A 98 14.77 -0.82 -12.40
C ASN A 98 15.38 0.11 -11.35
N ASN A 99 14.65 1.14 -10.95
CA ASN A 99 15.07 2.07 -9.88
C ASN A 99 14.93 1.44 -8.48
N LEU A 100 13.90 0.62 -8.25
CA LEU A 100 13.55 0.10 -6.93
C LEU A 100 14.17 -1.28 -6.63
N ARG A 101 14.59 -2.05 -7.64
CA ARG A 101 15.20 -3.37 -7.45
C ARG A 101 16.54 -3.35 -6.68
N SER A 102 17.13 -2.16 -6.46
CA SER A 102 18.33 -2.01 -5.64
C SER A 102 18.04 -2.05 -4.13
N LEU A 103 16.77 -2.04 -3.71
CA LEU A 103 16.39 -2.20 -2.31
C LEU A 103 16.77 -3.62 -1.84
N ALA A 104 17.45 -3.74 -0.70
CA ALA A 104 18.05 -5.01 -0.29
C ALA A 104 17.04 -6.12 0.04
N ASN A 105 15.85 -5.74 0.52
CA ASN A 105 14.79 -6.66 0.92
C ASN A 105 13.48 -6.31 0.22
N HIS A 106 13.36 -6.70 -1.06
CA HIS A 106 12.18 -6.43 -1.85
C HIS A 106 11.56 -7.72 -2.42
N LYS A 107 10.24 -7.72 -2.55
CA LYS A 107 9.49 -8.68 -3.38
C LYS A 107 8.87 -7.94 -4.55
N VAL A 108 8.78 -8.60 -5.70
CA VAL A 108 8.21 -8.03 -6.92
C VAL A 108 7.00 -8.83 -7.33
N VAL A 109 5.88 -8.15 -7.60
CA VAL A 109 4.67 -8.73 -8.16
C VAL A 109 4.33 -8.02 -9.47
N LEU A 110 4.27 -8.79 -10.55
CA LEU A 110 3.80 -8.32 -11.84
C LEU A 110 2.32 -8.65 -12.00
N MET A 111 1.49 -7.63 -12.17
CA MET A 111 0.06 -7.78 -12.42
C MET A 111 -0.20 -7.87 -13.92
N LYS A 112 -0.70 -9.02 -14.37
CA LYS A 112 -0.99 -9.28 -15.78
C LYS A 112 -2.24 -8.52 -16.23
N GLY A 113 -2.15 -7.86 -17.37
CA GLY A 113 -3.25 -7.10 -17.96
C GLY A 113 -3.52 -5.74 -17.28
N ALA A 114 -2.70 -5.35 -16.30
CA ALA A 114 -2.87 -4.11 -15.56
C ALA A 114 -1.99 -2.98 -16.13
N GLY A 115 -2.51 -1.76 -16.11
CA GLY A 115 -1.81 -0.54 -16.49
C GLY A 115 -1.10 0.11 -15.31
N HIS A 116 -0.92 1.43 -15.39
CA HIS A 116 -0.11 2.18 -14.43
C HIS A 116 -0.65 2.14 -12.99
N PRO A 117 -1.90 2.56 -12.69
CA PRO A 117 -2.48 2.32 -11.38
C PRO A 117 -2.99 0.88 -11.27
N CYS A 118 -2.10 -0.10 -11.33
CA CYS A 118 -2.45 -1.52 -11.37
C CYS A 118 -3.38 -1.98 -10.23
N TYR A 119 -3.25 -1.37 -9.04
CA TYR A 119 -4.13 -1.62 -7.90
C TYR A 119 -5.58 -1.13 -8.09
N LEU A 120 -5.85 -0.22 -9.04
CA LEU A 120 -7.20 0.17 -9.44
C LEU A 120 -7.77 -0.75 -10.51
N ASP A 121 -6.91 -1.26 -11.41
CA ASP A 121 -7.33 -2.12 -12.52
C ASP A 121 -7.76 -3.51 -12.02
N ASP A 122 -7.02 -4.08 -11.07
CA ASP A 122 -7.36 -5.33 -10.40
C ASP A 122 -7.07 -5.25 -8.88
N PRO A 123 -8.03 -4.69 -8.11
CA PRO A 123 -7.88 -4.55 -6.66
C PRO A 123 -7.71 -5.90 -5.96
N ALA A 124 -8.35 -6.97 -6.44
CA ALA A 124 -8.31 -8.28 -5.79
C ALA A 124 -6.90 -8.87 -5.82
N THR A 125 -6.25 -8.87 -6.99
CA THR A 125 -4.87 -9.34 -7.12
C THR A 125 -3.91 -8.46 -6.30
N SER A 126 -4.11 -7.14 -6.31
CA SER A 126 -3.30 -6.22 -5.50
C SER A 126 -3.46 -6.47 -4.00
N HIS A 127 -4.67 -6.76 -3.55
CA HIS A 127 -4.98 -7.06 -2.15
C HIS A 127 -4.33 -8.35 -1.69
N THR A 128 -4.42 -9.42 -2.47
CA THR A 128 -3.73 -10.68 -2.18
C THR A 128 -2.23 -10.49 -2.10
N ALA A 129 -1.63 -9.81 -3.09
CA ALA A 129 -0.19 -9.53 -3.07
C ALA A 129 0.24 -8.76 -1.82
N LEU A 130 -0.56 -7.77 -1.41
CA LEU A 130 -0.31 -6.98 -0.21
C LEU A 130 -0.41 -7.81 1.06
N THR A 131 -1.50 -8.55 1.27
CA THR A 131 -1.69 -9.35 2.49
C THR A 131 -0.69 -10.50 2.59
N ASP A 132 -0.36 -11.14 1.47
CA ASP A 132 0.65 -12.20 1.42
C ASP A 132 2.02 -11.65 1.82
N PHE A 133 2.39 -10.47 1.31
CA PHE A 133 3.63 -9.82 1.71
C PHE A 133 3.65 -9.51 3.21
N LEU A 134 2.59 -8.89 3.74
CA LEU A 134 2.50 -8.53 5.16
C LEU A 134 2.54 -9.77 6.08
N SER A 135 2.01 -10.92 5.64
CA SER A 135 2.08 -12.17 6.39
C SER A 135 3.50 -12.75 6.52
N THR A 136 4.46 -12.23 5.75
CA THR A 136 5.87 -12.65 5.81
C THR A 136 6.77 -11.73 6.62
N LEU A 137 6.21 -10.68 7.22
CA LEU A 137 6.93 -9.74 8.10
C LEU A 137 6.84 -10.19 9.56
#